data_AF-A0A4Y2SV93-F1
#
_entry.id   AF-A0A4Y2SV93-F1
#
_cell.length_a   1.000
_cell.length_b   1.000
_cell.length_c   1.000
_cell.angle_alpha   90.00
_cell.angle_beta   90.00
_cell.angle_gamma   90.00
#
_symmetry.space_group_name_H-M   'P 1'
#
loop_
_entity.id
_entity.type
_entity.pdbx_description
1 polymer ?
#
loop_
_entity_poly.entity_id
_entity_poly.type
_entity_poly.pdbx_seq_one_letter_code
_entity_poly.pdbx_strand_id
1 'polypeptide(L)'
;MLLYNSMLLPLISYACPVWLAAANKCILSLESLQNVTIKRITRMPWFIRNENIREDLDLPTIKEYYKRIAKKFYHKLDASTNTAILSIPTYDPRSNRNRIRPRAALNL
;
A
#
# COMPACT_ATOMS: atom_id res chain seq x y z
N MET A 1 8.19 -8.66 15.52
CA MET A 1 7.01 -7.91 15.04
C MET A 1 7.11 -6.38 15.23
N LEU A 2 7.72 -5.86 16.31
CA LEU A 2 7.85 -4.40 16.51
C LEU A 2 8.76 -3.71 15.48
N LEU A 3 9.89 -4.32 15.11
CA LEU A 3 10.90 -3.72 14.23
C LEU A 3 10.43 -3.56 12.77
N TYR A 4 9.66 -4.52 12.29
CA TYR A 4 9.00 -4.46 10.98
C TYR A 4 7.93 -3.35 10.95
N ASN A 5 7.12 -3.28 12.02
CA ASN A 5 6.08 -2.25 12.15
C ASN A 5 6.63 -0.83 12.41
N SER A 6 7.81 -0.69 13.01
CA SER A 6 8.37 0.63 13.32
C SER A 6 9.20 1.22 12.17
N MET A 7 9.86 0.41 11.35
CA MET A 7 10.74 0.93 10.29
C MET A 7 10.13 0.85 8.89
N LEU A 8 9.53 -0.29 8.53
CA LEU A 8 9.02 -0.53 7.18
C LEU A 8 7.67 0.14 6.97
N LEU A 9 6.79 0.05 7.96
CA LEU A 9 5.44 0.60 7.88
C LEU A 9 5.38 2.13 7.69
N PRO A 10 6.13 2.99 8.41
CA PRO A 10 6.04 4.44 8.20
C PRO A 10 6.58 4.88 6.84
N LEU A 11 7.66 4.24 6.35
CA LEU A 11 8.23 4.53 5.04
C LEU A 11 7.24 4.18 3.91
N ILE A 12 6.59 3.02 4.03
CA ILE A 12 5.57 2.53 3.11
C ILE A 12 4.29 3.39 3.21
N SER A 13 3.85 3.75 4.41
CA SER A 13 2.59 4.45 4.64
C SER A 13 2.57 5.87 4.07
N TYR A 14 3.69 6.58 4.17
CA TYR A 14 3.77 7.97 3.74
C TYR A 14 3.48 8.14 2.24
N ALA A 15 4.07 7.29 1.40
CA ALA A 15 3.95 7.40 -0.05
C ALA A 15 2.80 6.56 -0.65
N CYS A 16 2.16 5.70 0.15
CA CYS A 16 1.11 4.78 -0.27
C CYS A 16 -0.02 5.41 -1.12
N PRO A 17 -0.68 6.51 -0.69
CA PRO A 17 -1.81 7.07 -1.44
C PRO A 17 -1.43 7.56 -2.84
N VAL A 18 -0.16 7.92 -3.03
CA VAL A 18 0.39 8.39 -4.32
C VAL A 18 0.81 7.20 -5.19
N TRP A 19 1.43 6.19 -4.58
CA TRP A 19 1.97 5.03 -5.28
C TRP A 19 0.92 3.99 -5.70
N LEU A 20 -0.35 4.13 -5.34
CA LEU A 20 -1.36 3.15 -5.77
C LEU A 20 -1.55 3.09 -7.31
N ALA A 21 -1.19 4.15 -8.04
CA ALA A 21 -1.11 4.13 -9.51
C ALA A 21 0.31 3.87 -10.05
N ALA A 22 1.27 3.53 -9.19
CA ALA A 22 2.61 3.16 -9.65
C ALA A 22 2.55 1.86 -10.47
N ALA A 23 3.50 1.70 -11.38
CA ALA A 23 3.59 0.50 -12.21
C ALA A 23 3.67 -0.77 -11.34
N ASN A 24 3.00 -1.85 -11.75
CA ASN A 24 3.01 -3.15 -11.06
C ASN A 24 4.44 -3.63 -10.75
N LYS A 25 5.41 -3.34 -11.65
CA LYS A 25 6.83 -3.66 -11.45
C LYS A 25 7.41 -3.04 -10.17
N CYS A 26 7.05 -1.80 -9.85
CA CYS A 26 7.51 -1.12 -8.63
C CYS A 26 6.91 -1.79 -7.38
N ILE A 27 5.62 -2.17 -7.43
CA ILE A 27 4.95 -2.86 -6.32
C ILE A 27 5.60 -4.24 -6.08
N LEU A 28 5.86 -5.01 -7.13
CA LEU A 28 6.55 -6.30 -7.04
C LEU A 28 7.96 -6.17 -6.47
N SER A 29 8.68 -5.12 -6.84
CA SER A 29 10.01 -4.84 -6.27
C SER A 29 9.94 -4.56 -4.77
N LEU A 30 8.92 -3.84 -4.31
CA LEU A 30 8.70 -3.57 -2.89
C LEU A 30 8.31 -4.84 -2.12
N GLU A 31 7.48 -5.70 -2.72
CA GLU A 31 7.11 -7.00 -2.13
C GLU A 31 8.33 -7.90 -1.97
N SER A 32 9.21 -7.92 -2.97
CA SER A 32 10.50 -8.64 -2.88
C SER A 32 11.36 -8.12 -1.73
N LEU A 33 11.50 -6.80 -1.59
CA LEU A 33 12.27 -6.18 -0.50
C LEU A 33 11.70 -6.52 0.88
N GLN A 34 10.37 -6.48 1.03
CA GLN A 34 9.69 -6.86 2.26
C GLN A 34 9.92 -8.33 2.60
N ASN A 35 9.77 -9.23 1.63
CA ASN A 35 10.00 -10.67 1.83
C ASN A 35 11.45 -10.97 2.27
N VAL A 36 12.44 -10.33 1.65
CA VAL A 36 13.85 -10.46 2.05
C VAL A 36 14.07 -9.94 3.47
N THR A 37 13.47 -8.79 3.80
CA THR A 37 13.62 -8.19 5.14
C THR A 37 12.99 -9.05 6.22
N ILE A 38 11.79 -9.57 5.98
CA ILE A 38 11.10 -10.48 6.89
C ILE A 38 11.96 -11.72 7.14
N LYS A 39 12.45 -12.37 6.08
CA LYS A 39 13.34 -13.55 6.19
C LYS A 39 14.59 -13.26 7.02
N ARG A 40 15.20 -12.08 6.83
CA ARG A 40 16.37 -11.66 7.63
C ARG A 40 16.03 -11.47 9.11
N ILE A 41 14.90 -10.84 9.42
CA ILE A 41 14.46 -10.59 10.80
C ILE A 41 14.13 -11.91 11.51
N THR A 42 13.43 -12.83 10.84
CA THR A 42 13.02 -14.13 11.40
C THR A 42 14.10 -15.21 11.31
N ARG A 43 15.24 -14.90 10.68
CA ARG A 43 16.34 -15.86 10.40
C ARG A 43 15.86 -17.14 9.72
N MET A 44 14.87 -17.03 8.84
CA MET A 44 14.27 -18.17 8.17
C MET A 44 15.15 -18.67 7.02
N PRO A 45 15.26 -20.00 6.81
CA PRO A 45 15.96 -20.56 5.66
C PRO A 45 15.36 -20.13 4.32
N TRP A 46 16.19 -20.09 3.27
CA TRP A 46 15.76 -19.63 1.94
C TRP A 46 14.66 -20.49 1.32
N PHE A 47 14.66 -21.80 1.63
CA PHE A 47 13.73 -22.80 1.08
C PHE A 47 12.33 -22.73 1.68
N ILE A 48 12.13 -22.00 2.79
CA ILE A 48 10.79 -21.77 3.33
C ILE A 48 10.04 -20.84 2.39
N ARG A 49 8.81 -21.23 2.05
CA ARG A 49 7.91 -20.46 1.19
C ARG A 49 7.53 -19.14 1.87
N ASN A 50 7.50 -18.07 1.09
CA ASN A 50 7.12 -16.74 1.60
C ASN A 50 5.68 -16.71 2.11
N GLU A 51 4.79 -17.56 1.57
CA GLU A 51 3.40 -17.73 2.01
C GLU A 51 3.35 -18.19 3.47
N ASN A 52 4.00 -19.31 3.79
CA ASN A 52 4.06 -19.85 5.15
C ASN A 52 4.59 -18.82 6.16
N ILE A 53 5.66 -18.10 5.80
CA ILE A 53 6.23 -17.06 6.68
C ILE A 53 5.23 -15.93 6.94
N ARG A 54 4.41 -15.56 5.94
CA ARG A 54 3.39 -14.53 6.11
C ARG A 54 2.22 -15.02 6.95
N GLU A 55 1.78 -16.25 6.76
CA GLU A 55 0.72 -16.88 7.58
C GLU A 55 1.15 -17.01 9.04
N ASP A 56 2.36 -17.51 9.30
CA ASP A 56 2.93 -17.63 10.65
C ASP A 56 3.05 -16.27 11.36
N LEU A 57 3.27 -15.20 10.58
CA LEU A 57 3.41 -13.84 11.09
C LEU A 57 2.11 -13.03 11.00
N ASP A 58 1.01 -13.56 10.47
CA ASP A 58 -0.23 -12.81 10.20
C ASP A 58 0.01 -11.48 9.45
N LEU A 59 0.90 -11.49 8.45
CA LEU A 59 1.30 -10.29 7.72
C LEU A 59 0.50 -10.13 6.42
N PRO A 60 -0.20 -8.97 6.22
CA PRO A 60 -0.84 -8.69 4.96
C PRO A 60 0.19 -8.45 3.85
N THR A 61 -0.20 -8.71 2.61
CA THR A 61 0.61 -8.33 1.45
C THR A 61 0.72 -6.80 1.35
N ILE A 62 1.78 -6.31 0.71
CA ILE A 62 1.95 -4.87 0.49
C ILE A 62 0.75 -4.30 -0.26
N LYS A 63 0.25 -5.03 -1.27
CA LYS A 63 -0.92 -4.60 -2.04
C LYS A 63 -2.16 -4.41 -1.16
N GLU A 64 -2.47 -5.36 -0.29
CA GLU A 64 -3.61 -5.26 0.64
C GLU A 64 -3.41 -4.17 1.68
N TYR A 65 -2.21 -4.07 2.23
CA TYR A 65 -1.84 -3.04 3.18
C TYR A 65 -2.02 -1.63 2.58
N TYR A 66 -1.55 -1.44 1.35
CA TYR A 66 -1.72 -0.20 0.61
C TYR A 66 -3.18 0.10 0.29
N LYS A 67 -3.94 -0.89 -0.20
CA LYS A 67 -5.37 -0.72 -0.46
C LYS A 67 -6.11 -0.27 0.80
N ARG A 68 -5.76 -0.83 1.96
CA ARG A 68 -6.33 -0.45 3.26
C ARG A 68 -5.98 0.98 3.67
N ILE A 69 -4.72 1.40 3.54
CA ILE A 69 -4.30 2.78 3.87
C ILE A 69 -4.95 3.78 2.92
N ALA A 70 -4.86 3.53 1.62
CA ALA A 70 -5.40 4.42 0.61
C ALA A 70 -6.91 4.60 0.81
N LYS A 71 -7.67 3.52 1.08
CA LYS A 71 -9.10 3.62 1.41
C LYS A 71 -9.35 4.50 2.64
N LYS A 72 -8.58 4.34 3.71
CA LYS A 72 -8.68 5.19 4.91
C LYS A 72 -8.35 6.66 4.61
N PHE A 73 -7.35 6.92 3.76
CA PHE A 73 -6.96 8.26 3.35
C PHE A 73 -8.06 8.96 2.56
N TYR A 74 -8.59 8.33 1.50
CA TYR A 74 -9.65 8.94 0.70
C TYR A 74 -10.96 9.09 1.47
N HIS A 75 -11.30 8.15 2.34
CA HIS A 75 -12.46 8.32 3.24
C HIS A 75 -12.29 9.54 4.15
N LYS A 76 -11.08 9.78 4.68
CA LYS A 76 -10.81 10.99 5.48
C LYS A 76 -10.88 12.27 4.65
N LEU A 77 -10.41 12.23 3.40
CA LEU A 77 -10.53 13.38 2.49
C LEU A 77 -12.00 13.72 2.22
N ASP A 78 -12.82 12.71 1.90
CA ASP A 78 -14.24 12.90 1.60
C ASP A 78 -15.03 13.36 2.84
N ALA A 79 -14.62 12.95 4.05
CA ALA A 79 -15.24 13.37 5.31
C ALA A 79 -14.68 14.69 5.88
N SER A 80 -13.70 15.32 5.23
CA SER A 80 -13.03 16.50 5.78
C SER A 80 -13.86 17.77 5.58
N THR A 81 -13.84 18.65 6.58
CA THR A 81 -14.49 19.98 6.54
C THR A 81 -13.55 21.09 6.05
N ASN A 82 -12.33 20.74 5.63
CA ASN A 82 -11.33 21.71 5.22
C ASN A 82 -11.70 22.35 3.87
N THR A 83 -11.82 23.67 3.84
CA THR A 83 -12.21 24.45 2.65
C THR A 83 -11.27 24.24 1.47
N ALA A 84 -9.96 24.08 1.71
CA ALA A 84 -8.98 23.82 0.66
C ALA A 84 -9.20 22.44 0.01
N ILE A 85 -9.62 21.44 0.79
CA ILE A 85 -9.91 20.09 0.26
C ILE A 85 -11.24 20.11 -0.50
N LEU A 86 -12.24 20.83 0.00
CA LEU A 86 -13.54 20.99 -0.65
C LEU A 86 -13.45 21.74 -1.99
N SER A 87 -12.46 22.63 -2.15
CA SER A 87 -12.20 23.31 -3.42
C SER A 87 -11.65 22.40 -4.52
N ILE A 88 -11.19 21.19 -4.18
CA ILE A 88 -10.69 20.22 -5.16
C ILE A 88 -11.90 19.68 -5.94
N PRO A 89 -11.86 19.69 -7.29
CA PRO A 89 -12.98 19.20 -8.09
C PRO A 89 -13.27 17.72 -7.82
N THR A 90 -14.57 17.39 -7.77
CA THR A 90 -15.05 16.02 -7.55
C THR A 90 -14.45 15.06 -8.56
N TYR A 91 -13.84 13.99 -8.06
CA TYR A 91 -13.19 12.97 -8.88
C TYR A 91 -14.20 11.95 -9.40
N ASP A 92 -14.36 11.86 -10.72
CA ASP A 92 -15.11 10.79 -11.37
C ASP A 92 -14.17 9.63 -11.81
N PRO A 93 -14.26 8.43 -11.21
CA PRO A 93 -13.44 7.28 -11.57
C PRO A 93 -13.79 6.68 -12.94
N ARG A 94 -14.95 7.00 -13.53
CA ARG A 94 -15.40 6.50 -14.84
C ARG A 94 -15.04 7.44 -16.00
N SER A 95 -14.56 8.64 -15.69
CA SER A 95 -14.12 9.61 -16.69
C SER A 95 -12.97 9.01 -17.51
N ASN A 96 -13.17 8.89 -18.82
CA ASN A 96 -12.19 8.35 -19.78
C ASN A 96 -10.98 9.28 -19.88
N ARG A 97 -10.04 9.14 -18.95
CA ARG A 97 -8.73 9.80 -19.00
C ARG A 97 -7.70 8.70 -19.24
N ASN A 98 -6.85 8.88 -20.24
CA ASN A 98 -5.75 7.96 -20.64
C ASN A 98 -4.66 7.77 -19.55
N ARG A 99 -4.95 8.04 -18.27
CA ARG A 99 -4.05 7.92 -17.12
C ARG A 99 -4.81 7.35 -15.93
N ILE A 100 -4.42 6.15 -15.49
CA ILE A 100 -4.91 5.54 -14.24
C ILE A 100 -4.48 6.45 -13.08
N ARG A 101 -5.43 6.86 -12.26
CA ARG A 101 -5.18 7.66 -11.06
C ARG A 101 -5.17 6.74 -9.84
N PRO A 102 -4.44 7.07 -8.76
CA PRO A 102 -4.35 6.22 -7.58
C PRO A 102 -5.74 5.89 -7.00
N ARG A 103 -6.68 6.85 -7.00
CA ARG A 103 -8.05 6.63 -6.53
C ARG A 103 -8.87 5.64 -7.40
N ALA A 104 -8.62 5.56 -8.72
CA ALA A 104 -9.26 4.55 -9.58
C ALA A 104 -8.66 3.15 -9.38
N ALA A 105 -7.37 3.06 -9.10
CA ALA A 105 -6.69 1.78 -8.84
C ALA A 105 -7.16 1.06 -7.57
N LEU A 106 -7.95 1.72 -6.71
CA LEU A 106 -8.62 1.08 -5.57
C LEU A 106 -9.75 0.12 -5.98
N ASN A 107 -10.40 0.42 -7.10
CA ASN A 107 -11.59 -0.29 -7.58
C ASN A 107 -11.27 -1.34 -8.65
N LEU A 108 -10.02 -1.42 -9.08
CA LEU A 108 -9.43 -2.54 -9.82
C LEU A 108 -9.05 -3.68 -8.84
#